data_AF-A0A4Q0A493-F1
#
_entry.id   AF-A0A4Q0A493-F1
#
_cell.length_a   1.000
_cell.length_b   1.000
_cell.length_c   1.000
_cell.angle_alpha   90.00
_cell.angle_beta   90.00
_cell.angle_gamma   90.00
#
_symmetry.space_group_name_H-M   'P 1'
#
loop_
_entity.id
_entity.type
_entity.pdbx_description
1 polymer ?
#
loop_
_entity_poly.entity_id
_entity_poly.type
_entity_poly.pdbx_seq_one_letter_code
_entity_poly.pdbx_strand_id
1 'polypeptide(L)'
;MSDIAAMNDELALLQKKQQESMVLQSELENLKDTRKLYTSRAPGGIFFVDKRQTIQTRNQASQKELTKKIQDLEKKTGPREQ
;
A
#
# COMPACT_ATOMS: atom_id res chain seq x y z
N MET A 1 7.51 -26.54 -9.17
CA MET A 1 7.56 -25.07 -9.27
C MET A 1 8.19 -24.56 -8.00
N SER A 2 9.24 -23.73 -8.07
CA SER A 2 10.05 -23.37 -6.90
C SER A 2 9.40 -22.29 -6.04
N ASP A 3 9.54 -22.43 -4.73
CA ASP A 3 9.09 -21.47 -3.71
C ASP A 3 9.63 -20.05 -3.95
N ILE A 4 10.79 -19.93 -4.61
CA ILE A 4 11.41 -18.65 -4.99
C ILE A 4 10.55 -17.84 -5.97
N ALA A 5 9.87 -18.48 -6.93
CA ALA A 5 9.02 -17.78 -7.88
C ALA A 5 7.81 -17.15 -7.18
N ALA A 6 7.18 -17.90 -6.27
CA ALA A 6 6.07 -17.41 -5.46
C ALA A 6 6.49 -16.23 -4.56
N MET A 7 7.70 -16.29 -3.97
CA MET A 7 8.23 -15.18 -3.17
C MET A 7 8.55 -13.94 -4.02
N ASN A 8 9.01 -14.12 -5.26
CA ASN A 8 9.23 -13.01 -6.18
C ASN A 8 7.93 -12.34 -6.63
N ASP A 9 6.87 -13.13 -6.86
CA ASP A 9 5.54 -12.60 -7.19
C ASP A 9 4.94 -11.85 -6.00
N GLU A 10 5.11 -12.37 -4.78
CA GLU A 10 4.71 -11.69 -3.56
C GLU A 10 5.47 -10.37 -3.38
N LEU A 11 6.78 -10.34 -3.64
CA LEU A 11 7.59 -9.13 -3.56
C LEU A 11 7.10 -8.07 -4.56
N ALA A 12 6.86 -8.46 -5.81
CA ALA A 12 6.34 -7.56 -6.83
C ALA A 12 4.96 -6.99 -6.45
N LEU A 13 4.09 -7.82 -5.88
CA LEU A 13 2.78 -7.39 -5.38
C LEU A 13 2.91 -6.39 -4.22
N LEU A 14 3.82 -6.63 -3.28
CA LEU A 14 4.06 -5.73 -2.15
C LEU A 14 4.65 -4.39 -2.61
N GLN A 15 5.61 -4.41 -3.54
CA GLN A 15 6.18 -3.20 -4.14
C GLN A 15 5.12 -2.39 -4.88
N LYS A 16 4.24 -3.04 -5.65
CA LYS A 16 3.10 -2.37 -6.29
C LYS A 16 2.19 -1.69 -5.28
N LYS A 17 1.82 -2.37 -4.20
CA LYS A 17 0.99 -1.78 -3.11
C LYS A 17 1.67 -0.60 -2.43
N GLN A 18 3.00 -0.64 -2.27
CA GLN A 18 3.78 0.47 -1.72
C GLN A 18 3.71 1.69 -2.64
N GLN A 19 3.87 1.49 -3.95
CA GLN A 19 3.73 2.55 -4.95
C GLN A 19 2.31 3.14 -4.96
N GLU A 20 1.27 2.31 -4.96
CA GLU A 20 -0.12 2.75 -4.88
C GLU A 20 -0.38 3.60 -3.63
N SER A 21 0.20 3.21 -2.49
CA SER A 21 0.11 3.96 -1.24
C SER A 21 0.83 5.31 -1.30
N MET A 22 1.97 5.41 -2.00
CA MET A 22 2.66 6.68 -2.22
C MET A 22 1.85 7.61 -3.13
N VAL A 23 1.25 7.07 -4.19
CA VAL A 23 0.34 7.81 -5.07
C VAL A 23 -0.84 8.35 -4.26
N LEU A 24 -1.49 7.51 -3.47
CA LEU A 24 -2.60 7.93 -2.60
C LEU A 24 -2.18 9.05 -1.63
N GLN A 25 -0.97 8.99 -1.07
CA GLN A 25 -0.47 10.05 -0.18
C GLN A 25 -0.35 11.38 -0.93
N SER A 26 0.25 11.37 -2.13
CA SER A 26 0.37 12.55 -2.99
C SER A 26 -0.99 13.11 -3.41
N GLU A 27 -1.94 12.23 -3.74
CA GLU A 27 -3.31 12.64 -4.08
C GLU A 27 -4.02 13.31 -2.90
N LEU A 28 -3.85 12.79 -1.68
CA LEU A 28 -4.42 13.37 -0.46
C LEU A 28 -3.81 14.74 -0.12
N GLU A 29 -2.51 14.92 -0.35
CA GLU A 29 -1.80 16.18 -0.13
C GLU A 29 -2.21 17.27 -1.13
N ASN A 30 -2.44 16.89 -2.39
CA ASN A 30 -2.87 17.81 -3.44
C ASN A 30 -4.40 18.01 -3.52
N LEU A 31 -5.16 17.31 -2.67
CA LEU A 31 -6.61 17.39 -2.69
C LEU A 31 -7.11 18.72 -2.12
N LYS A 32 -7.98 19.41 -2.86
CA LYS A 32 -8.70 20.58 -2.33
C LYS A 32 -9.65 20.19 -1.18
N ASP A 33 -9.73 21.02 -0.14
CA ASP A 33 -10.50 20.79 1.10
C ASP A 33 -12.01 20.61 0.90
N THR A 34 -12.54 20.99 -0.25
CA THR A 34 -13.97 20.90 -0.57
C THR A 34 -14.43 19.50 -0.96
N ARG A 35 -13.52 18.53 -1.14
CA ARG A 35 -13.85 17.18 -1.62
C ARG A 35 -14.15 16.22 -0.46
N LYS A 36 -15.27 15.51 -0.56
CA LYS A 36 -15.56 14.36 0.29
C LYS A 36 -14.71 13.17 -0.15
N LEU A 37 -14.14 12.46 0.83
CA LEU A 37 -13.35 11.26 0.60
C LEU A 37 -14.15 10.03 1.02
N TYR A 38 -14.09 8.98 0.19
CA TYR A 38 -14.87 7.76 0.37
C TYR A 38 -13.92 6.57 0.47
N THR A 39 -14.03 5.77 1.54
CA THR A 39 -13.25 4.53 1.68
C THR A 39 -14.16 3.32 1.73
N SER A 40 -13.75 2.25 1.06
CA SER A 40 -14.39 0.94 1.19
C SER A 40 -13.79 0.21 2.39
N ARG A 41 -14.65 -0.27 3.28
CA ARG A 41 -14.24 -1.03 4.49
C ARG A 41 -15.02 -2.33 4.68
N ALA A 42 -16.01 -2.58 3.83
CA ALA A 42 -16.88 -3.74 3.90
C ALA A 42 -17.00 -4.41 2.52
N PRO A 43 -17.15 -5.74 2.46
CA PRO A 43 -17.45 -6.43 1.21
C PRO A 43 -18.75 -5.90 0.60
N GLY A 44 -18.84 -5.91 -0.73
CA GLY A 44 -20.05 -5.47 -1.45
C GLY A 44 -20.07 -4.01 -1.90
N GLY A 45 -18.93 -3.31 -1.93
CA GLY A 45 -18.85 -1.96 -2.52
C GLY A 45 -19.49 -0.87 -1.68
N ILE A 46 -19.56 -1.06 -0.35
CA ILE A 46 -20.05 -0.04 0.58
C ILE A 46 -18.92 0.96 0.87
N PHE A 47 -19.18 2.24 0.60
CA PHE A 47 -18.25 3.33 0.81
C PHE A 47 -18.68 4.25 1.95
N PHE A 48 -17.74 4.59 2.83
CA PHE A 48 -17.96 5.47 3.97
C PHE A 48 -17.25 6.81 3.75
N VAL A 49 -17.89 7.90 4.15
CA VAL A 49 -17.25 9.22 4.15
C VAL A 49 -16.22 9.28 5.26
N ASP A 50 -15.00 9.67 4.91
CA ASP A 50 -13.88 9.78 5.84
C ASP A 50 -13.19 11.14 5.82
N LYS A 51 -12.60 11.49 6.96
CA LYS A 51 -11.72 12.66 7.05
C LYS A 51 -10.38 12.35 6.40
N ARG A 52 -9.83 13.33 5.66
CA ARG A 52 -8.50 13.23 5.03
C ARG A 52 -7.44 12.75 6.02
N GLN A 53 -7.39 13.34 7.22
CA GLN A 53 -6.44 12.97 8.26
C GLN A 53 -6.53 11.48 8.63
N THR A 54 -7.74 10.92 8.73
CA THR A 54 -7.96 9.50 9.04
C THR A 54 -7.40 8.61 7.94
N ILE A 55 -7.60 8.99 6.68
CA ILE A 55 -7.09 8.24 5.53
C ILE A 55 -5.56 8.33 5.47
N GLN A 56 -4.99 9.52 5.68
CA GLN A 56 -3.54 9.73 5.72
C GLN A 56 -2.88 8.90 6.82
N THR A 57 -3.42 8.91 8.04
CA THR A 57 -2.88 8.10 9.15
C THR A 57 -2.91 6.61 8.84
N ARG A 58 -3.98 6.11 8.23
CA ARG A 58 -4.07 4.69 7.81
C ARG A 58 -3.10 4.37 6.68
N ASN A 59 -2.97 5.27 5.70
CA ASN A 59 -2.05 5.11 4.59
C ASN A 59 -0.60 5.04 5.09
N GLN A 60 -0.21 5.93 6.01
CA GLN A 60 1.11 5.91 6.66
C GLN A 60 1.36 4.63 7.46
N ALA A 61 0.36 4.11 8.18
CA ALA A 61 0.48 2.83 8.87
C ALA A 61 0.71 1.69 7.87
N SER A 62 -0.06 1.66 6.78
CA SER A 62 0.10 0.69 5.69
C SER A 62 1.49 0.76 5.04
N GLN A 63 2.03 1.95 4.78
CA GLN A 63 3.38 2.12 4.25
C GLN A 63 4.45 1.52 5.16
N LYS A 64 4.33 1.74 6.48
CA LYS A 64 5.28 1.17 7.45
C LYS A 64 5.24 -0.36 7.44
N GLU A 65 4.03 -0.94 7.39
CA GLU A 65 3.87 -2.40 7.32
C GLU A 65 4.38 -2.97 6.00
N LEU A 66 4.08 -2.33 4.87
CA LEU A 66 4.54 -2.73 3.54
C LEU A 66 6.07 -2.69 3.46
N THR A 67 6.70 -1.61 3.92
CA THR A 67 8.16 -1.49 3.95
C THR A 67 8.79 -2.60 4.78
N LYS A 68 8.23 -2.92 5.96
CA LYS A 68 8.73 -4.03 6.78
C LYS A 68 8.61 -5.38 6.06
N LYS A 69 7.44 -5.66 5.45
CA LYS A 69 7.22 -6.91 4.70
C LYS A 69 8.14 -7.05 3.50
N ILE A 70 8.36 -5.95 2.76
CA ILE A 70 9.30 -5.91 1.63
C ILE A 70 10.71 -6.23 2.11
N GLN A 71 11.21 -5.55 3.15
CA GLN A 71 12.55 -5.81 3.71
C GLN A 71 12.71 -7.25 4.21
N ASP A 72 11.68 -7.79 4.87
CA ASP A 72 11.71 -9.17 5.38
C ASP A 72 11.71 -10.19 4.25
N LEU A 73 11.05 -9.90 3.12
CA LEU A 73 10.99 -10.77 1.95
C LEU A 73 12.26 -10.66 1.09
N GLU A 74 12.79 -9.44 0.90
CA GLU A 74 14.07 -9.19 0.20
C GLU A 74 15.25 -9.89 0.88
N LYS A 75 15.29 -9.91 2.22
CA LYS A 75 16.28 -10.69 2.98
C LYS A 75 16.21 -12.19 2.70
N LYS A 76 15.03 -12.72 2.37
CA LYS A 76 14.82 -14.15 2.09
C LYS A 76 15.04 -14.51 0.62
N THR A 77 14.81 -13.57 -0.30
CA THR A 77 15.01 -13.78 -1.74
C THR A 77 16.43 -13.41 -2.21
N GLY A 78 17.25 -12.80 -1.35
CA GLY A 78 18.62 -12.36 -1.68
C GLY A 78 18.64 -11.02 -2.45
N PRO A 79 19.80 -10.34 -2.52
CA PRO A 79 19.94 -9.17 -3.38
C PRO A 79 19.70 -9.61 -4.82
N ARG A 80 18.71 -9.00 -5.48
CA ARG A 80 18.56 -9.11 -6.94
C ARG A 80 19.87 -8.61 -7.55
N GLU A 81 20.66 -9.52 -8.14
CA GLU A 81 21.58 -9.11 -9.19
C GLU A 81 20.73 -8.43 -10.28
N GLN A 82 21.01 -7.14 -10.48
CA GLN A 82 20.57 -6.38 -11.64
C GLN A 82 21.43 -6.76 -12.84
#